data_AF-A0A3B9LMS3-F1
#
_entry.id   AF-A0A3B9LMS3-F1
#
_cell.length_a   1.000
_cell.length_b   1.000
_cell.length_c   1.000
_cell.angle_alpha   90.00
_cell.angle_beta   90.00
_cell.angle_gamma   90.00
#
_symmetry.space_group_name_H-M   'P 1'
#
loop_
_entity.id
_entity.type
_entity.pdbx_description
1 polymer ?
#
loop_
_entity_poly.entity_id
_entity_poly.type
_entity_poly.pdbx_seq_one_letter_code
_entity_poly.pdbx_strand_id
1 'polypeptide(L)'
;MGRDEGKAQLRRPPHLDAFCGCGTALVAAQKLKRQWIGIDISPTACRVMAKRLKKDCGLKEDEKLWEIGRGFVVRDLPKTEEELRKYPPFEFENWAVVALGGIPKQSASRRSRN
;
A
#
# COMPACT_ATOMS: atom_id res chain seq x y z
N MET A 1 25.53 10.81 -19.91
CA MET A 1 24.37 10.14 -20.52
C MET A 1 23.31 9.77 -19.46
N GLY A 2 22.83 10.72 -18.63
CA GLY A 2 21.99 10.34 -17.48
C GLY A 2 21.19 11.46 -16.78
N ARG A 3 20.98 12.62 -17.42
CA ARG A 3 20.20 13.74 -16.84
C ARG A 3 18.73 13.80 -17.33
N ASP A 4 18.35 12.98 -18.31
CA ASP A 4 17.01 13.03 -18.91
C ASP A 4 16.04 11.93 -18.43
N GLU A 5 16.52 10.79 -17.93
CA GLU A 5 15.64 9.69 -17.48
C GLU A 5 14.72 10.10 -16.31
N GLY A 6 15.26 10.83 -15.33
CA GLY A 6 14.46 11.32 -14.19
C GLY A 6 13.41 12.35 -14.60
N LYS A 7 13.66 13.13 -15.66
CA LYS A 7 12.70 14.10 -16.20
C LYS A 7 11.62 13.44 -17.04
N ALA A 8 11.92 12.31 -17.69
CA ALA A 8 10.92 11.53 -18.43
C ALA A 8 9.84 10.94 -17.50
N GLN A 9 10.21 10.62 -16.26
CA GLN A 9 9.32 10.03 -15.26
C GLN A 9 8.28 11.03 -14.72
N LEU A 10 8.62 12.33 -14.62
CA LEU A 10 7.68 13.41 -14.26
C LEU A 10 6.74 13.84 -15.40
N ARG A 11 7.03 13.46 -16.65
CA ARG A 11 6.26 13.90 -17.82
C ARG A 11 5.04 13.05 -18.14
N ARG A 12 4.89 11.88 -17.50
CA ARG A 12 3.75 10.98 -17.70
C ARG A 12 2.86 10.96 -16.46
N PRO A 13 1.53 10.87 -16.63
CA PRO A 13 0.64 10.75 -15.49
C PRO A 13 0.98 9.48 -14.67
N PRO A 14 0.78 9.53 -13.35
CA PRO A 14 1.02 8.38 -12.50
C PRO A 14 0.09 7.22 -12.89
N HIS A 15 0.60 6.00 -12.77
CA HIS A 15 -0.23 4.80 -12.84
C HIS A 15 -1.08 4.71 -11.57
N LEU A 16 -2.39 4.97 -11.70
CA LEU A 16 -3.34 4.84 -10.61
C LEU A 16 -3.91 3.42 -10.59
N ASP A 17 -3.78 2.77 -9.43
CA ASP A 17 -4.48 1.53 -9.11
C ASP A 17 -5.40 1.78 -7.90
N ALA A 18 -6.70 1.84 -8.15
CA ALA A 18 -7.71 2.19 -7.15
C ALA A 18 -8.11 1.03 -6.22
N PHE A 19 -7.64 -0.20 -6.51
CA PHE A 19 -7.91 -1.41 -5.75
C PHE A 19 -6.62 -2.23 -5.64
N CYS A 20 -5.57 -1.59 -5.10
CA CYS A 20 -4.21 -2.06 -5.28
C CYS A 20 -3.90 -3.35 -4.51
N GLY A 21 -4.72 -3.73 -3.52
CA GLY A 21 -4.63 -4.99 -2.82
C GLY A 21 -3.23 -5.23 -2.25
N CYS A 22 -2.59 -6.31 -2.68
CA CYS A 22 -1.23 -6.66 -2.28
C CYS A 22 -0.11 -5.89 -3.03
N GLY A 23 -0.47 -4.91 -3.87
CA GLY A 23 0.45 -3.98 -4.52
C GLY A 23 1.19 -4.51 -5.75
N THR A 24 0.72 -5.57 -6.41
CA THR A 24 1.43 -6.16 -7.57
C THR A 24 1.66 -5.15 -8.70
N ALA A 25 0.63 -4.37 -9.07
CA ALA A 25 0.74 -3.37 -10.11
C ALA A 25 1.72 -2.24 -9.74
N LEU A 26 1.70 -1.81 -8.47
CA LEU A 26 2.61 -0.78 -7.97
C LEU A 26 4.07 -1.24 -7.96
N VAL A 27 4.33 -2.49 -7.56
CA VAL A 27 5.66 -3.09 -7.62
C VAL A 27 6.17 -3.15 -9.07
N ALA A 28 5.31 -3.55 -10.01
CA ALA A 28 5.65 -3.56 -11.43
C ALA A 28 5.93 -2.14 -11.94
N ALA A 29 5.08 -1.16 -11.62
CA ALA A 29 5.27 0.24 -11.98
C ALA A 29 6.58 0.80 -11.42
N GLN A 30 6.93 0.48 -10.17
CA GLN A 30 8.19 0.89 -9.55
C GLN A 30 9.40 0.31 -10.28
N LYS A 31 9.39 -0.99 -10.60
CA LYS A 31 10.47 -1.66 -11.34
C LYS A 31 10.63 -1.11 -12.76
N LEU A 32 9.52 -0.70 -13.39
CA LEU A 32 9.50 -0.05 -14.69
C LEU A 32 9.85 1.45 -14.63
N LYS A 33 10.26 1.98 -13.47
CA LYS A 33 10.54 3.40 -13.25
C LYS A 33 9.38 4.29 -13.73
N ARG A 34 8.15 3.97 -13.30
CA ARG A 34 6.96 4.80 -13.51
C ARG A 34 6.53 5.47 -12.20
N GLN A 35 5.91 6.63 -12.29
CA GLN A 35 5.15 7.20 -11.17
C GLN A 35 3.88 6.36 -10.96
N TRP A 36 3.44 6.20 -9.71
CA TRP A 36 2.27 5.41 -9.36
C TRP A 36 1.58 5.94 -8.11
N ILE A 37 0.29 5.65 -8.00
CA ILE A 37 -0.54 5.90 -6.82
C ILE A 37 -1.39 4.64 -6.61
N GLY A 38 -1.38 4.10 -5.39
CA GLY A 38 -2.20 2.96 -5.01
C GLY A 38 -3.21 3.36 -3.95
N ILE A 39 -4.46 2.95 -4.13
CA ILE A 39 -5.54 3.14 -3.16
C ILE A 39 -6.15 1.77 -2.87
N ASP A 40 -6.48 1.51 -1.62
CA ASP A 40 -7.31 0.39 -1.21
C ASP A 40 -8.10 0.78 0.04
N ILE A 41 -9.34 0.29 0.15
CA ILE A 41 -10.17 0.51 1.34
C ILE A 41 -9.67 -0.33 2.52
N SER A 42 -9.04 -1.48 2.24
CA SER A 42 -8.56 -2.40 3.25
C SER A 42 -7.24 -1.90 3.85
N PRO A 43 -7.20 -1.56 5.15
CA PRO A 43 -5.96 -1.19 5.84
C PRO A 43 -4.92 -2.31 5.80
N THR A 44 -5.40 -3.55 5.82
CA THR A 44 -4.58 -4.76 5.71
C THR A 44 -3.91 -4.85 4.33
N ALA A 45 -4.64 -4.58 3.26
CA ALA A 45 -4.09 -4.54 1.91
C ALA A 45 -2.97 -3.49 1.80
N CYS A 46 -3.24 -2.26 2.26
CA CYS A 46 -2.25 -1.18 2.31
C CYS A 46 -0.97 -1.57 3.09
N ARG A 47 -1.10 -2.29 4.21
CA ARG A 47 0.07 -2.79 4.96
C ARG A 47 0.86 -3.85 4.21
N VAL A 48 0.17 -4.81 3.58
CA VAL A 48 0.81 -5.86 2.77
C VAL A 48 1.53 -5.23 1.59
N MET A 49 0.89 -4.28 0.89
CA MET A 49 1.48 -3.49 -0.18
C MET A 49 2.74 -2.76 0.30
N ALA A 50 2.69 -2.07 1.44
CA ALA A 50 3.84 -1.34 1.99
C ALA A 50 5.00 -2.26 2.33
N LYS A 51 4.72 -3.41 2.96
CA LYS A 51 5.71 -4.44 3.27
C LYS A 51 6.37 -4.97 1.98
N ARG A 52 5.57 -5.15 0.92
CA ARG A 52 6.06 -5.64 -0.37
C ARG A 52 6.92 -4.60 -1.10
N LEU A 53 6.54 -3.33 -1.09
CA LEU A 53 7.37 -2.25 -1.65
C LEU A 53 8.73 -2.14 -0.95
N LYS A 54 8.76 -2.32 0.38
CA LYS A 54 10.02 -2.38 1.15
C LYS A 54 10.87 -3.58 0.75
N LYS A 55 10.28 -4.78 0.69
CA LYS A 55 10.98 -6.03 0.39
C LYS A 55 11.45 -6.13 -1.07
N ASP A 56 10.56 -5.89 -2.02
CA ASP A 56 10.78 -6.22 -3.44
C ASP A 56 11.40 -5.06 -4.23
N CYS A 57 11.23 -3.82 -3.75
CA CYS A 57 11.75 -2.61 -4.41
C CYS A 57 12.82 -1.88 -3.58
N GLY A 58 13.09 -2.30 -2.34
CA GLY A 58 14.06 -1.65 -1.46
C GLY A 58 13.68 -0.22 -1.05
N LEU A 59 12.40 0.16 -1.22
CA LEU A 59 11.93 1.50 -0.89
C LEU A 59 11.77 1.67 0.61
N LYS A 60 12.08 2.86 1.12
CA LYS A 60 11.81 3.23 2.51
C LYS A 60 10.50 4.02 2.58
N GLU A 61 9.72 3.72 3.60
CA GLU A 61 8.53 4.51 3.95
C GLU A 61 8.97 5.68 4.82
N ASP A 62 9.14 6.85 4.19
CA ASP A 62 9.70 8.05 4.82
C ASP A 62 9.34 9.28 3.98
N GLU A 63 8.80 10.32 4.64
CA GLU A 63 8.30 11.53 3.95
C GLU A 63 9.45 12.29 3.25
N LYS A 64 10.60 12.43 3.91
CA LYS A 64 11.76 13.17 3.35
C LYS A 64 12.34 12.45 2.13
N LEU A 65 12.39 11.11 2.17
CA LEU A 65 12.82 10.32 1.03
C LEU A 65 11.79 10.33 -0.10
N TRP A 66 10.49 10.36 0.22
CA TRP A 66 9.44 10.47 -0.78
C TRP A 66 9.48 11.80 -1.52
N GLU A 67 9.69 12.93 -0.82
CA GLU A 67 9.82 14.27 -1.42
C GLU A 67 10.91 14.35 -2.50
N ILE A 68 12.02 13.63 -2.29
CA ILE A 68 13.14 13.57 -3.24
C ILE A 68 13.05 12.39 -4.22
N GLY A 69 11.92 11.67 -4.25
CA GLY A 69 11.66 10.57 -5.18
C GLY A 69 12.41 9.26 -4.88
N ARG A 70 12.90 9.07 -3.66
CA ARG A 70 13.66 7.88 -3.20
C ARG A 70 12.93 7.03 -2.16
N GLY A 71 11.69 7.38 -1.83
CA GLY A 71 10.85 6.70 -0.86
C GLY A 71 9.39 6.68 -1.28
N PHE A 72 8.54 6.16 -0.41
CA PHE A 72 7.09 6.21 -0.53
C PHE A 72 6.47 6.57 0.82
N VAL A 73 5.18 6.87 0.81
CA VAL A 73 4.40 7.15 2.01
C VAL A 73 3.08 6.41 1.93
N VAL A 74 2.58 5.95 3.09
CA VAL A 74 1.21 5.46 3.23
C VAL A 74 0.44 6.45 4.09
N ARG A 75 -0.65 6.96 3.53
CA ARG A 75 -1.55 7.90 4.20
C ARG A 75 -2.77 7.16 4.75
N ASP A 76 -3.46 7.78 5.71
CA ASP A 76 -4.79 7.38 6.21
C ASP A 76 -4.91 5.98 6.84
N LEU A 77 -3.79 5.31 7.12
CA LEU A 77 -3.77 4.19 8.05
C LEU A 77 -3.91 4.71 9.49
N PRO A 78 -4.76 4.10 10.34
CA PRO A 78 -4.88 4.49 11.73
C PRO A 78 -3.56 4.23 12.46
N LYS A 79 -3.04 5.26 13.12
CA LYS A 79 -1.78 5.25 13.86
C LYS A 79 -2.01 5.41 15.37
N THR A 80 -3.16 5.94 15.78
CA THR A 80 -3.48 6.16 17.20
C THR A 80 -4.51 5.17 17.73
N GLU A 81 -4.50 4.95 19.05
CA GLU A 81 -5.51 4.12 19.72
C GLU A 81 -6.94 4.62 19.47
N GLU A 82 -7.11 5.95 19.46
CA GLU A 82 -8.40 6.61 19.22
C GLU A 82 -8.97 6.29 17.83
N GLU A 83 -8.12 6.22 16.81
CA GLU A 83 -8.51 5.84 15.45
C GLU A 83 -8.88 4.35 15.36
N LEU A 84 -8.13 3.49 16.07
CA LEU A 84 -8.40 2.05 16.10
C LEU A 84 -9.73 1.71 16.75
N ARG A 85 -10.14 2.45 17.80
CA ARG A 85 -11.43 2.26 18.47
C ARG A 85 -12.63 2.52 17.56
N LYS A 86 -12.45 3.25 16.46
CA LYS A 86 -13.53 3.53 15.49
C LYS A 86 -13.76 2.37 14.51
N TYR A 87 -12.89 1.37 14.49
CA TYR A 87 -13.01 0.25 13.54
C TYR A 87 -14.16 -0.67 13.93
N PRO A 88 -14.90 -1.23 12.95
CA PRO A 88 -15.78 -2.35 13.19
C PRO A 88 -15.02 -3.50 13.87
N PRO A 89 -15.63 -4.25 14.81
CA PRO A 89 -14.93 -5.29 15.57
C PRO A 89 -14.15 -6.29 14.72
N PHE A 90 -14.72 -6.70 13.58
CA PHE A 90 -14.07 -7.63 12.65
C PHE A 90 -12.83 -7.04 11.95
N GLU A 91 -12.89 -5.76 11.56
CA GLU A 91 -11.74 -5.07 10.96
C GLU A 91 -10.64 -4.82 11.98
N PHE A 92 -11.01 -4.53 13.24
CA PHE A 92 -10.05 -4.42 14.33
C PHE A 92 -9.36 -5.76 14.64
N GLU A 93 -10.11 -6.86 14.66
CA GLU A 93 -9.54 -8.22 14.80
C GLU A 93 -8.51 -8.50 13.70
N ASN A 94 -8.87 -8.26 12.44
CA ASN A 94 -7.95 -8.44 11.31
C ASN A 94 -6.71 -7.55 11.43
N TRP A 95 -6.89 -6.29 11.81
CA TRP A 95 -5.80 -5.35 12.06
C TRP A 95 -4.84 -5.87 13.13
N ALA A 96 -5.36 -6.38 14.25
CA ALA A 96 -4.59 -6.85 15.39
C ALA A 96 -3.82 -8.14 15.05
N VAL A 97 -4.50 -9.10 14.42
CA VAL A 97 -3.89 -10.36 13.96
C VAL A 97 -2.73 -10.08 13.01
N VAL A 98 -2.92 -9.18 12.04
CA VAL A 98 -1.87 -8.81 11.07
C VAL A 98 -0.73 -8.05 11.74
N ALA A 99 -1.03 -7.14 12.67
CA ALA A 99 -0.01 -6.40 13.42
C ALA A 99 0.89 -7.33 14.24
N LEU A 100 0.33 -8.42 14.77
CA LEU A 100 1.05 -9.46 15.51
C LEU A 100 1.70 -10.53 14.62
N GLY A 101 1.59 -10.41 13.29
CA GLY A 101 2.18 -11.35 12.33
C GLY A 101 1.37 -12.65 12.12
N GLY A 102 0.13 -12.69 12.58
CA GLY A 102 -0.80 -13.80 12.37
C GLY A 102 -1.49 -13.75 11.00
N ILE A 103 -2.31 -14.78 10.72
CA ILE A 103 -3.10 -14.91 9.51
C ILE A 103 -4.57 -14.57 9.84
N PRO A 104 -5.14 -13.47 9.28
CA PRO A 104 -6.52 -13.10 9.55
C PRO A 104 -7.51 -14.12 8.98
N LYS A 105 -8.66 -14.23 9.63
CA LYS A 105 -9.70 -15.16 9.22
C LYS A 105 -10.38 -14.62 7.96
N GLN A 106 -10.48 -15.44 6.91
CA GLN A 106 -11.30 -15.06 5.75
C GLN A 106 -12.75 -14.91 6.23
N SER A 107 -13.37 -13.76 5.96
CA SER A 107 -14.81 -13.66 6.12
C SER A 107 -15.43 -14.72 5.19
N ALA A 108 -16.25 -15.59 5.76
CA ALA A 108 -17.10 -16.43 4.95
C ALA A 108 -17.99 -15.46 4.16
N SER A 109 -17.65 -15.18 2.90
CA SER A 109 -18.64 -14.65 1.99
C SER A 109 -19.82 -15.63 2.10
N ARG A 110 -20.98 -15.11 2.48
CA ARG A 110 -22.23 -15.84 2.25
C ARG A 110 -22.18 -16.22 0.78
N ARG A 111 -21.85 -17.48 0.48
CA ARG A 111 -22.27 -18.13 -0.75
C ARG A 111 -23.78 -17.97 -0.73
N SER A 112 -24.28 -16.95 -1.43
CA SER A 112 -25.64 -16.97 -1.94
C SER A 112 -25.69 -18.23 -2.78
N ARG A 113 -26.23 -19.28 -2.16
CA ARG A 113 -26.85 -20.39 -2.84
C ARG A 113 -28.29 -19.97 -3.02
N ASN A 114 -28.66 -19.88 -4.29
CA ASN A 114 -29.95 -19.52 -4.88
C ASN A 114 -30.33 -18.04 -4.81
#